data_AF-A0A920MEW0-F1
#
_entry.id   AF-A0A920MEW0-F1
#
_cell.length_a   1.000
_cell.length_b   1.000
_cell.length_c   1.000
_cell.angle_alpha   90.00
_cell.angle_beta   90.00
_cell.angle_gamma   90.00
#
_symmetry.space_group_name_H-M   'P 1'
#
loop_
_entity.id
_entity.type
_entity.pdbx_description
1 polymer ?
#
loop_
_entity_poly.entity_id
_entity_poly.type
_entity_poly.pdbx_seq_one_letter_code
_entity_poly.pdbx_strand_id
1 'polypeptide(L)'
;MLQCRHCHPKIVEAIQKQAETLDYATAFQLGHPTIFAMAEKLVDMAPKELTHAFFTNSGSEAVDTALKIALAYHRARGEGHRTRLIGEKRDIMVLVLAGFQSGMSPNRKMFGAMLPGVDHLKHTHNLEHNAYSVGQPKWGDHLADQLTEILMLHDPSTVAAVIMEPIAGSAGVYLPPVGYLIESEKYVMSMEFYSSLIKVITGFGRTGSNFGSDAFGVTPDIMTIAKGMTSGTVPMGGVLVKEEIYDTFMTGPEDAIEFFHGYTYSGHPLAAAAGLATLKVYEEKGAF
;
A
#
# COMPACT_ATOMS: atom_id res chain seq x y z
N MET A 1 5.66 15.24 -5.95
CA MET A 1 6.39 14.05 -5.46
C MET A 1 7.58 14.38 -4.57
N LEU A 2 8.17 15.58 -4.63
CA LEU A 2 9.22 16.01 -3.68
C LEU A 2 8.63 16.84 -2.53
N GLN A 3 8.14 16.19 -1.48
CA GLN A 3 7.61 16.89 -0.29
C GLN A 3 8.71 17.69 0.43
N CYS A 4 9.97 17.23 0.39
CA CYS A 4 11.12 17.95 0.93
C CYS A 4 11.73 18.99 -0.03
N ARG A 5 11.17 19.19 -1.24
CA ARG A 5 11.79 19.92 -2.36
C ARG A 5 13.07 19.24 -2.87
N HIS A 6 13.70 19.84 -3.88
CA HIS A 6 14.93 19.31 -4.49
C HIS A 6 16.15 19.53 -3.59
N CYS A 7 17.09 18.59 -3.65
CA CYS A 7 18.44 18.71 -3.09
C CYS A 7 18.47 19.09 -1.60
N HIS A 8 17.58 18.52 -0.78
CA HIS A 8 17.53 18.85 0.65
C HIS A 8 18.83 18.43 1.34
N PRO A 9 19.59 19.37 1.97
CA PRO A 9 20.96 19.11 2.42
C PRO A 9 21.05 17.95 3.43
N LYS A 10 20.09 17.85 4.36
CA LYS A 10 20.04 16.74 5.33
C LYS A 10 19.89 15.36 4.68
N ILE A 11 19.17 15.27 3.55
CA ILE A 11 18.96 14.00 2.85
C ILE A 11 20.22 13.66 2.05
N VAL A 12 20.82 14.64 1.38
CA VAL A 12 22.08 14.47 0.64
C VAL A 12 23.19 13.98 1.56
N GLU A 13 23.37 14.63 2.72
CA GLU A 13 24.39 14.25 3.71
C GLU A 13 24.16 12.83 4.24
N ALA A 14 22.90 12.44 4.52
CA ALA A 14 22.58 11.09 4.99
C ALA A 14 22.93 10.01 3.95
N ILE A 15 22.65 10.26 2.67
CA ILE A 15 22.99 9.34 1.59
C ILE A 15 24.51 9.22 1.45
N GLN A 16 25.25 10.33 1.49
CA GLN A 16 26.72 10.33 1.38
C GLN A 16 27.36 9.52 2.52
N LYS A 17 26.98 9.78 3.77
CA LYS A 17 27.50 9.06 4.94
C LYS A 17 27.18 7.56 4.89
N GLN A 18 25.97 7.22 4.46
CA GLN A 18 25.60 5.81 4.31
C GLN A 18 26.44 5.14 3.21
N ALA A 19 26.70 5.80 2.09
CA ALA A 19 27.55 5.27 1.02
C ALA A 19 29.01 5.07 1.45
N GLU A 20 29.54 5.96 2.29
CA GLU A 20 30.88 5.82 2.88
C GLU A 20 30.98 4.65 3.87
N THR A 21 29.87 4.25 4.48
CA THR A 21 29.82 3.19 5.50
C THR A 21 29.50 1.82 4.89
N LEU A 22 28.42 1.76 4.12
CA LEU A 22 27.89 0.56 3.47
C LEU A 22 26.97 0.99 2.32
N ASP A 23 27.46 0.83 1.10
CA ASP A 23 26.70 1.11 -0.12
C ASP A 23 25.55 0.11 -0.31
N TYR A 24 25.84 -1.18 -0.21
CA TYR A 24 24.86 -2.25 -0.39
C TYR A 24 25.18 -3.49 0.47
N ALA A 25 24.13 -4.09 1.01
CA ALA A 25 24.13 -5.43 1.57
C ALA A 25 22.84 -6.14 1.16
N THR A 26 22.91 -7.44 0.92
CA THR A 26 21.72 -8.25 0.67
C THR A 26 20.86 -8.34 1.93
N ALA A 27 19.54 -8.28 1.77
CA ALA A 27 18.57 -8.54 2.84
C ALA A 27 18.13 -10.02 2.89
N PHE A 28 18.61 -10.87 1.98
CA PHE A 28 18.34 -12.30 2.04
C PHE A 28 19.22 -12.94 3.11
N GLN A 29 18.59 -13.41 4.19
CA GLN A 29 19.24 -14.10 5.32
C GLN A 29 20.26 -13.24 6.09
N LEU A 30 20.30 -11.94 5.83
CA LEU A 30 21.16 -10.94 6.45
C LEU A 30 20.37 -9.64 6.62
N GLY A 31 20.86 -8.73 7.46
CA GLY A 31 20.28 -7.41 7.65
C GLY A 31 21.33 -6.38 8.02
N HIS A 32 20.93 -5.12 8.05
CA HIS A 32 21.79 -4.03 8.52
C HIS A 32 21.01 -3.06 9.42
N PRO A 33 21.66 -2.39 10.38
CA PRO A 33 20.96 -1.55 11.37
C PRO A 33 20.03 -0.51 10.77
N THR A 34 20.43 0.13 9.66
CA THR A 34 19.64 1.19 9.01
C THR A 34 18.26 0.73 8.55
N ILE A 35 18.10 -0.53 8.09
CA ILE A 35 16.78 -1.00 7.63
C ILE A 35 15.85 -1.31 8.80
N PHE A 36 16.38 -1.83 9.92
CA PHE A 36 15.60 -2.04 11.13
C PHE A 36 15.12 -0.71 11.72
N ALA A 37 15.99 0.29 11.79
CA ALA A 37 15.60 1.64 12.23
C ALA A 37 14.54 2.26 11.32
N MET A 38 14.61 2.02 10.01
CA MET A 38 13.58 2.46 9.06
C MET A 38 12.25 1.71 9.29
N ALA A 39 12.30 0.40 9.55
CA ALA A 39 11.10 -0.40 9.84
C ALA A 39 10.40 0.08 11.13
N GLU A 40 11.15 0.22 12.23
CA GLU A 40 10.65 0.78 13.50
C GLU A 40 10.01 2.15 13.28
N LYS A 41 10.70 3.03 12.55
CA LYS A 41 10.17 4.37 12.29
C LYS A 41 8.85 4.36 11.51
N LEU A 42 8.71 3.45 10.54
CA LEU A 42 7.48 3.32 9.76
C LEU A 42 6.33 2.74 10.60
N VAL A 43 6.60 1.75 11.43
CA VAL A 43 5.62 1.13 12.34
C VAL A 43 5.14 2.14 13.38
N ASP A 44 6.04 2.92 13.98
CA ASP A 44 5.70 3.99 14.94
C ASP A 44 4.75 5.04 14.36
N MET A 45 4.82 5.28 13.04
CA MET A 45 3.97 6.25 12.36
C MET A 45 2.65 5.67 11.87
N ALA A 46 2.57 4.36 11.68
CA ALA A 46 1.42 3.67 11.11
C ALA A 46 0.28 3.54 12.12
N PRO A 47 -0.95 3.19 11.66
CA PRO A 47 -1.97 2.64 12.56
C PRO A 47 -1.38 1.53 13.43
N LYS A 48 -1.74 1.50 14.72
CA LYS A 48 -1.11 0.64 15.74
C LYS A 48 -1.17 -0.84 15.41
N GLU A 49 -2.16 -1.23 14.62
CA GLU A 49 -2.40 -2.60 14.19
C GLU A 49 -1.33 -3.07 13.18
N LEU A 50 -0.67 -2.16 12.46
CA LEU A 50 0.35 -2.48 11.45
C LEU A 50 1.75 -2.48 12.08
N THR A 51 2.27 -3.68 12.35
CA THR A 51 3.45 -3.86 13.19
C THR A 51 4.70 -4.35 12.44
N HIS A 52 4.55 -4.79 11.19
CA HIS A 52 5.65 -5.37 10.41
C HIS A 52 5.79 -4.72 9.04
N ALA A 53 7.03 -4.58 8.56
CA ALA A 53 7.36 -3.96 7.29
C ALA A 53 8.12 -4.90 6.35
N PHE A 54 7.68 -4.99 5.09
CA PHE A 54 8.38 -5.63 3.98
C PHE A 54 8.79 -4.57 2.97
N PHE A 55 10.07 -4.50 2.58
CA PHE A 55 10.56 -3.45 1.69
C PHE A 55 10.60 -3.86 0.21
N THR A 56 10.35 -2.88 -0.66
CA THR A 56 10.41 -3.00 -2.12
C THR A 56 11.13 -1.77 -2.71
N ASN A 57 11.27 -1.65 -4.03
CA ASN A 57 11.94 -0.50 -4.66
C ASN A 57 10.94 0.54 -5.18
N SER A 58 9.67 0.17 -5.29
CA SER A 58 8.64 0.97 -5.95
C SER A 58 7.25 0.68 -5.40
N GLY A 59 6.32 1.61 -5.68
CA GLY A 59 4.91 1.40 -5.39
C GLY A 59 4.28 0.24 -6.18
N SER A 60 4.78 -0.07 -7.38
CA SER A 60 4.33 -1.22 -8.16
C SER A 60 4.68 -2.53 -7.47
N GLU A 61 5.95 -2.69 -7.11
CA GLU A 61 6.41 -3.88 -6.39
C GLU A 61 5.75 -3.99 -5.02
N ALA A 62 5.45 -2.88 -4.36
CA ALA A 62 4.68 -2.89 -3.11
C ALA A 62 3.27 -3.47 -3.31
N VAL A 63 2.56 -3.09 -4.38
CA VAL A 63 1.25 -3.65 -4.71
C VAL A 63 1.36 -5.14 -5.04
N ASP A 64 2.30 -5.53 -5.91
CA ASP A 64 2.52 -6.93 -6.26
C ASP A 64 2.89 -7.78 -5.02
N THR A 65 3.72 -7.24 -4.14
CA THR A 65 4.11 -7.87 -2.87
C THR A 65 2.91 -8.04 -1.95
N ALA A 66 2.12 -6.99 -1.77
CA ALA A 66 0.94 -7.02 -0.90
C ALA A 66 -0.11 -8.02 -1.40
N LEU A 67 -0.29 -8.14 -2.72
CA LEU A 67 -1.14 -9.16 -3.34
C LEU A 67 -0.61 -10.58 -3.09
N LYS A 68 0.69 -10.80 -3.20
CA LYS A 68 1.32 -12.08 -2.86
C LYS A 68 1.17 -12.42 -1.38
N ILE A 69 1.31 -11.44 -0.49
CA ILE A 69 1.09 -11.61 0.95
C ILE A 69 -0.36 -12.05 1.19
N ALA A 70 -1.36 -11.37 0.62
CA ALA A 70 -2.76 -11.74 0.80
C ALA A 70 -3.06 -13.18 0.32
N LEU A 71 -2.59 -13.56 -0.87
CA LEU A 71 -2.76 -14.91 -1.39
C LEU A 71 -2.06 -15.98 -0.54
N ALA A 72 -0.83 -15.68 -0.10
CA ALA A 72 -0.04 -16.63 0.68
C ALA A 72 -0.55 -16.75 2.12
N TYR A 73 -1.08 -15.68 2.72
CA TYR A 73 -1.75 -15.67 4.01
C TYR A 73 -2.93 -16.64 4.01
N HIS A 74 -3.83 -16.52 3.01
CA HIS A 74 -4.96 -17.44 2.86
C HIS A 74 -4.53 -18.88 2.67
N ARG A 75 -3.48 -19.12 1.87
CA ARG A 75 -2.92 -20.47 1.71
C ARG A 75 -2.38 -21.03 3.03
N ALA A 76 -1.66 -20.23 3.82
CA ALA A 76 -1.05 -20.64 5.07
C ALA A 76 -2.10 -21.04 6.13
N ARG A 77 -3.24 -20.33 6.18
CA ARG A 77 -4.38 -20.67 7.06
C ARG A 77 -5.33 -21.76 6.53
N GLY A 78 -4.96 -22.45 5.44
CA GLY A 78 -5.76 -23.55 4.87
C GLY A 78 -6.88 -23.11 3.90
N GLU A 79 -6.98 -21.82 3.57
CA GLU A 79 -7.98 -21.23 2.69
C GLU A 79 -7.43 -20.89 1.30
N GLY A 80 -6.52 -21.72 0.77
CA GLY A 80 -5.82 -21.47 -0.50
C GLY A 80 -6.70 -21.43 -1.77
N HIS A 81 -8.00 -21.65 -1.64
CA HIS A 81 -8.99 -21.44 -2.71
C HIS A 81 -9.34 -19.94 -2.90
N ARG A 82 -9.06 -19.10 -1.90
CA ARG A 82 -9.14 -17.64 -1.97
C ARG A 82 -8.06 -17.09 -2.88
N THR A 83 -8.44 -16.74 -4.09
CA THR A 83 -7.52 -16.30 -5.14
C THR A 83 -7.96 -15.03 -5.83
N ARG A 84 -9.21 -14.60 -5.63
CA ARG A 84 -9.78 -13.46 -6.34
C ARG A 84 -9.34 -12.13 -5.71
N LEU A 85 -9.00 -11.19 -6.58
CA LEU A 85 -8.52 -9.86 -6.21
C LEU A 85 -9.49 -8.81 -6.76
N ILE A 86 -9.96 -7.92 -5.89
CA ILE A 86 -10.90 -6.86 -6.26
C ILE A 86 -10.18 -5.52 -6.19
N GLY A 87 -10.20 -4.75 -7.26
CA GLY A 87 -9.70 -3.36 -7.28
C GLY A 87 -10.82 -2.35 -7.55
N GLU A 88 -10.46 -1.09 -7.79
CA GLU A 88 -11.42 -0.05 -8.20
C GLU A 88 -11.20 0.36 -9.68
N LYS A 89 -12.28 0.68 -10.40
CA LYS A 89 -12.20 1.32 -11.72
C LYS A 89 -11.55 2.70 -11.56
N ARG A 90 -10.75 3.10 -12.55
CA ARG A 90 -9.91 4.31 -12.52
C ARG A 90 -8.79 4.34 -11.46
N ASP A 91 -8.66 3.34 -10.60
CA ASP A 91 -7.46 3.17 -9.76
C ASP A 91 -6.27 2.67 -10.61
N ILE A 92 -5.08 3.19 -10.32
CA ILE A 92 -3.82 2.61 -10.82
C ILE A 92 -3.33 1.53 -9.87
N MET A 93 -3.60 0.27 -10.21
CA MET A 93 -2.66 -0.82 -9.88
C MET A 93 -1.43 -0.62 -10.79
N VAL A 94 -0.23 -0.46 -10.25
CA VAL A 94 0.95 -0.02 -11.04
C VAL A 94 1.76 -1.22 -11.54
N LEU A 95 2.21 -1.11 -12.79
CA LEU A 95 3.12 -1.92 -13.61
C LEU A 95 4.14 -2.81 -12.87
N VAL A 96 3.84 -4.12 -12.71
CA VAL A 96 4.72 -5.26 -13.04
C VAL A 96 3.85 -6.48 -13.44
N LEU A 97 2.86 -6.87 -12.62
CA LEU A 97 1.77 -7.81 -13.00
C LEU A 97 0.36 -7.29 -12.66
N ALA A 98 0.21 -6.57 -11.55
CA ALA A 98 -1.04 -5.86 -11.20
C ALA A 98 -1.30 -4.64 -12.10
N GLY A 99 -0.25 -4.11 -12.75
CA GLY A 99 -0.28 -2.91 -13.59
C GLY A 99 -1.29 -2.90 -14.73
N PHE A 100 -1.27 -3.97 -15.52
CA PHE A 100 -2.21 -4.11 -16.63
C PHE A 100 -3.61 -4.46 -16.13
N GLN A 101 -3.78 -4.84 -14.85
CA GLN A 101 -5.09 -4.94 -14.19
C GLN A 101 -5.62 -3.58 -13.70
N SER A 102 -4.89 -2.47 -13.90
CA SER A 102 -5.36 -1.12 -13.50
C SER A 102 -6.78 -0.85 -13.99
N GLY A 103 -7.61 -0.25 -13.14
CA GLY A 103 -8.94 0.27 -13.46
C GLY A 103 -8.99 1.28 -14.62
N MET A 104 -7.84 1.77 -15.11
CA MET A 104 -7.72 2.75 -16.19
C MET A 104 -7.53 2.08 -17.56
N SER A 105 -8.47 2.29 -18.47
CA SER A 105 -8.43 1.71 -19.83
C SER A 105 -7.12 1.98 -20.60
N PRO A 106 -6.54 3.20 -20.60
CA PRO A 106 -5.28 3.46 -21.32
C PRO A 106 -4.11 2.60 -20.82
N ASN A 107 -4.10 2.25 -19.53
CA ASN A 107 -3.02 1.49 -18.90
C ASN A 107 -3.11 -0.02 -19.18
N ARG A 108 -4.24 -0.51 -19.72
CA ARG A 108 -4.47 -1.95 -20.02
C ARG A 108 -4.66 -2.26 -21.51
N LYS A 109 -5.04 -1.27 -22.33
CA LYS A 109 -5.48 -1.47 -23.74
C LYS A 109 -4.51 -2.26 -24.63
N MET A 110 -3.20 -2.13 -24.41
CA MET A 110 -2.18 -2.71 -25.29
C MET A 110 -1.71 -4.11 -24.86
N PHE A 111 -2.19 -4.63 -23.72
CA PHE A 111 -1.56 -5.78 -23.06
C PHE A 111 -2.37 -7.08 -23.18
N GLY A 112 -3.55 -7.04 -23.80
CA GLY A 112 -4.31 -8.24 -24.16
C GLY A 112 -5.01 -8.90 -22.97
N ALA A 113 -4.90 -10.23 -22.87
CA ALA A 113 -5.60 -11.02 -21.87
C ALA A 113 -5.11 -10.71 -20.45
N MET A 114 -6.06 -10.64 -19.53
CA MET A 114 -5.86 -10.23 -18.15
C MET A 114 -5.63 -11.44 -17.24
N LEU A 115 -5.15 -11.21 -16.01
CA LEU A 115 -5.10 -12.25 -14.98
C LEU A 115 -6.53 -12.74 -14.70
N PRO A 116 -6.76 -14.07 -14.63
CA PRO A 116 -8.04 -14.59 -14.18
C PRO A 116 -8.27 -14.23 -12.70
N GLY A 117 -9.53 -14.17 -12.29
CA GLY A 117 -9.87 -13.91 -10.88
C GLY A 117 -9.66 -12.45 -10.45
N VAL A 118 -9.76 -11.48 -11.36
CA VAL A 118 -9.74 -10.05 -11.03
C VAL A 118 -11.08 -9.40 -11.38
N ASP A 119 -11.59 -8.54 -10.51
CA ASP A 119 -12.77 -7.70 -10.77
C ASP A 119 -12.57 -6.27 -10.25
N HIS A 120 -13.43 -5.34 -10.64
CA HIS A 120 -13.32 -3.91 -10.34
C HIS A 120 -14.62 -3.26 -9.87
N LEU A 121 -14.58 -2.66 -8.68
CA LEU A 121 -15.58 -1.69 -8.19
C LEU A 121 -15.73 -0.52 -9.16
N LYS A 122 -16.89 0.14 -9.18
CA LYS A 122 -17.08 1.42 -9.88
C LYS A 122 -16.25 2.50 -9.17
N HIS A 123 -15.87 3.52 -9.91
CA HIS A 123 -15.27 4.70 -9.31
C HIS A 123 -16.33 5.55 -8.63
N THR A 124 -15.93 6.30 -7.61
CA THR A 124 -16.84 7.18 -6.83
C THR A 124 -17.11 8.55 -7.46
N HIS A 125 -16.38 8.92 -8.53
CA HIS A 125 -16.54 10.23 -9.16
C HIS A 125 -17.80 10.33 -10.04
N ASN A 126 -18.73 11.21 -9.68
CA ASN A 126 -19.86 11.64 -10.51
C ASN A 126 -19.85 13.17 -10.64
N LEU A 127 -19.72 13.70 -11.85
CA LEU A 127 -19.58 15.14 -12.08
C LEU A 127 -20.82 15.93 -11.66
N GLU A 128 -22.02 15.41 -11.91
CA GLU A 128 -23.28 16.09 -11.58
C GLU A 128 -23.44 16.28 -10.06
N HIS A 129 -23.07 15.26 -9.28
CA HIS A 129 -23.21 15.29 -7.83
C HIS A 129 -21.97 15.84 -7.09
N ASN A 130 -20.78 15.72 -7.66
CA ASN A 130 -19.53 16.04 -6.96
C ASN A 130 -18.95 17.40 -7.37
N ALA A 131 -19.45 18.04 -8.44
CA ALA A 131 -18.95 19.33 -8.89
C ALA A 131 -18.99 20.38 -7.76
N TYR A 132 -17.89 21.12 -7.60
CA TYR A 132 -17.72 22.17 -6.57
C TYR A 132 -17.87 21.69 -5.12
N SER A 133 -17.71 20.40 -4.85
CA SER A 133 -17.64 19.88 -3.47
C SER A 133 -16.45 20.51 -2.73
N VAL A 134 -16.68 20.93 -1.48
CA VAL A 134 -15.62 21.37 -0.57
C VAL A 134 -15.32 20.22 0.39
N GLY A 135 -14.11 19.66 0.30
CA GLY A 135 -13.75 18.45 1.04
C GLY A 135 -14.30 17.18 0.38
N GLN A 136 -14.71 16.20 1.18
CA GLN A 136 -15.31 14.96 0.68
C GLN A 136 -16.71 15.22 0.09
N PRO A 137 -17.04 14.68 -1.11
CA PRO A 137 -18.40 14.70 -1.63
C PRO A 137 -19.39 14.06 -0.66
N LYS A 138 -20.62 14.59 -0.57
CA LYS A 138 -21.67 13.99 0.30
C LYS A 138 -22.47 12.89 -0.39
N TRP A 139 -22.42 12.83 -1.72
CA TRP A 139 -23.13 11.84 -2.52
C TRP A 139 -22.16 10.72 -2.92
N GLY A 140 -22.62 9.47 -2.84
CA GLY A 140 -21.87 8.30 -3.31
C GLY A 140 -21.43 7.31 -2.23
N ASP A 141 -21.90 7.47 -1.00
CA ASP A 141 -21.74 6.49 0.09
C ASP A 141 -22.31 5.11 -0.28
N HIS A 142 -23.53 5.07 -0.84
CA HIS A 142 -24.21 3.86 -1.36
C HIS A 142 -23.42 3.11 -2.44
N LEU A 143 -22.38 3.73 -3.03
CA LEU A 143 -21.51 3.02 -3.97
C LEU A 143 -20.69 1.92 -3.28
N ALA A 144 -20.54 1.99 -1.95
CA ALA A 144 -19.93 0.92 -1.15
C ALA A 144 -20.73 -0.39 -1.25
N ASP A 145 -22.05 -0.33 -1.43
CA ASP A 145 -22.92 -1.51 -1.57
C ASP A 145 -22.56 -2.37 -2.79
N GLN A 146 -21.90 -1.78 -3.78
CA GLN A 146 -21.41 -2.52 -4.94
C GLN A 146 -20.35 -3.56 -4.56
N LEU A 147 -19.62 -3.35 -3.45
CA LEU A 147 -18.71 -4.36 -2.94
C LEU A 147 -19.49 -5.63 -2.58
N THR A 148 -20.63 -5.50 -1.91
CA THR A 148 -21.53 -6.61 -1.61
C THR A 148 -22.03 -7.31 -2.87
N GLU A 149 -22.39 -6.55 -3.92
CA GLU A 149 -22.79 -7.14 -5.21
C GLU A 149 -21.69 -8.01 -5.84
N ILE A 150 -20.44 -7.52 -5.86
CA ILE A 150 -19.29 -8.27 -6.40
C ILE A 150 -19.01 -9.50 -5.55
N LEU A 151 -19.09 -9.38 -4.23
CA LEU A 151 -18.86 -10.49 -3.31
C LEU A 151 -19.94 -11.58 -3.49
N MET A 152 -21.21 -11.21 -3.64
CA MET A 152 -22.29 -12.16 -3.95
C MET A 152 -22.12 -12.83 -5.32
N LEU A 153 -21.63 -12.09 -6.33
CA LEU A 153 -21.38 -12.63 -7.66
C LEU A 153 -20.31 -13.73 -7.68
N HIS A 154 -19.25 -13.54 -6.90
CA HIS A 154 -18.06 -14.40 -6.96
C HIS A 154 -17.96 -15.43 -5.85
N ASP A 155 -18.92 -15.46 -4.93
CA ASP A 155 -18.82 -16.11 -3.63
C ASP A 155 -17.72 -15.45 -2.76
N PRO A 156 -18.09 -14.88 -1.59
CA PRO A 156 -17.15 -14.32 -0.63
C PRO A 156 -15.97 -15.25 -0.28
N SER A 157 -16.18 -16.56 -0.29
CA SER A 157 -15.17 -17.58 0.02
C SER A 157 -14.03 -17.66 -1.00
N THR A 158 -14.17 -17.05 -2.18
CA THR A 158 -13.13 -17.08 -3.23
C THR A 158 -12.23 -15.84 -3.25
N VAL A 159 -12.60 -14.80 -2.49
CA VAL A 159 -11.91 -13.50 -2.48
C VAL A 159 -10.77 -13.50 -1.48
N ALA A 160 -9.61 -13.03 -1.93
CA ALA A 160 -8.39 -12.92 -1.13
C ALA A 160 -8.17 -11.49 -0.61
N ALA A 161 -8.38 -10.48 -1.46
CA ALA A 161 -8.14 -9.08 -1.08
C ALA A 161 -9.01 -8.09 -1.87
N VAL A 162 -9.31 -6.97 -1.21
CA VAL A 162 -9.91 -5.77 -1.82
C VAL A 162 -8.93 -4.62 -1.71
N ILE A 163 -8.60 -4.00 -2.83
CA ILE A 163 -7.64 -2.90 -2.91
C ILE A 163 -8.37 -1.60 -3.22
N MET A 164 -8.13 -0.58 -2.39
CA MET A 164 -8.69 0.76 -2.57
C MET A 164 -7.61 1.84 -2.35
N GLU A 165 -7.67 2.90 -3.14
CA GLU A 165 -6.93 4.14 -2.87
C GLU A 165 -7.80 5.06 -2.00
N PRO A 166 -7.32 5.56 -0.84
CA PRO A 166 -8.13 6.49 -0.06
C PRO A 166 -8.45 7.77 -0.85
N ILE A 167 -7.55 8.20 -1.73
CA ILE A 167 -7.80 9.23 -2.74
C ILE A 167 -7.23 8.70 -4.06
N ALA A 168 -8.08 8.59 -5.09
CA ALA A 168 -7.67 8.16 -6.42
C ALA A 168 -6.83 9.28 -7.10
N GLY A 169 -5.54 9.34 -6.76
CA GLY A 169 -4.67 10.46 -7.10
C GLY A 169 -4.45 10.58 -8.60
N SER A 170 -3.98 9.51 -9.23
CA SER A 170 -3.63 9.52 -10.66
C SER A 170 -4.86 9.56 -11.58
N ALA A 171 -6.03 9.21 -11.05
CA ALA A 171 -7.31 9.26 -11.77
C ALA A 171 -7.81 10.70 -12.01
N GLY A 172 -7.25 11.68 -11.28
CA GLY A 172 -7.72 13.07 -11.26
C GLY A 172 -7.94 13.63 -9.86
N VAL A 173 -7.31 13.05 -8.83
CA VAL A 173 -7.46 13.47 -7.42
C VAL A 173 -8.93 13.42 -6.98
N TYR A 174 -9.55 12.25 -7.10
CA TYR A 174 -10.92 12.05 -6.63
C TYR A 174 -10.92 11.70 -5.15
N LEU A 175 -11.52 12.57 -4.34
CA LEU A 175 -11.78 12.31 -2.93
C LEU A 175 -12.91 11.28 -2.79
N PRO A 176 -12.85 10.42 -1.77
CA PRO A 176 -13.92 9.48 -1.49
C PRO A 176 -15.13 10.25 -0.95
N PRO A 177 -16.36 9.82 -1.24
CA PRO A 177 -17.55 10.34 -0.58
C PRO A 177 -17.49 10.11 0.94
N VAL A 178 -18.14 10.99 1.69
CA VAL A 178 -18.31 10.84 3.15
C VAL A 178 -18.91 9.47 3.45
N GLY A 179 -18.25 8.70 4.31
CA GLY A 179 -18.69 7.37 4.73
C GLY A 179 -18.30 6.22 3.79
N TYR A 180 -17.96 6.48 2.52
CA TYR A 180 -17.69 5.41 1.53
C TYR A 180 -16.61 4.42 1.99
N LEU A 181 -15.44 4.93 2.44
CA LEU A 181 -14.34 4.07 2.87
C LEU A 181 -14.66 3.30 4.16
N ILE A 182 -15.38 3.94 5.10
CA ILE A 182 -15.79 3.34 6.37
C ILE A 182 -16.80 2.21 6.12
N GLU A 183 -17.81 2.44 5.28
CA GLU A 183 -18.79 1.40 4.94
C GLU A 183 -18.15 0.26 4.14
N SER A 184 -17.24 0.58 3.21
CA SER A 184 -16.47 -0.43 2.49
C SER A 184 -15.63 -1.29 3.43
N GLU A 185 -14.94 -0.67 4.40
CA GLU A 185 -14.19 -1.39 5.44
C GLU A 185 -15.10 -2.27 6.30
N LYS A 186 -16.26 -1.77 6.73
CA LYS A 186 -17.23 -2.60 7.47
C LYS A 186 -17.66 -3.83 6.68
N TYR A 187 -17.92 -3.70 5.39
CA TYR A 187 -18.26 -4.85 4.55
C TYR A 187 -17.10 -5.84 4.47
N VAL A 188 -15.87 -5.36 4.29
CA VAL A 188 -14.67 -6.21 4.30
C VAL A 188 -14.50 -6.91 5.66
N MET A 189 -14.61 -6.18 6.76
CA MET A 189 -14.45 -6.71 8.12
C MET A 189 -15.56 -7.69 8.52
N SER A 190 -16.80 -7.48 8.05
CA SER A 190 -17.95 -8.34 8.36
C SER A 190 -17.81 -9.77 7.84
N MET A 191 -16.88 -10.00 6.94
CA MET A 191 -16.68 -11.29 6.28
C MET A 191 -15.48 -12.04 6.83
N GLU A 192 -14.95 -11.68 8.01
CA GLU A 192 -13.95 -12.39 8.86
C GLU A 192 -12.63 -12.85 8.18
N PHE A 193 -12.45 -12.65 6.87
CA PHE A 193 -11.49 -13.38 6.06
C PHE A 193 -10.83 -12.54 4.96
N TYR A 194 -10.71 -11.22 5.12
CA TYR A 194 -10.16 -10.36 4.05
C TYR A 194 -9.03 -9.45 4.49
N SER A 195 -8.10 -9.23 3.57
CA SER A 195 -7.16 -8.13 3.66
C SER A 195 -7.71 -6.91 2.91
N SER A 196 -8.00 -5.84 3.66
CA SER A 196 -8.18 -4.50 3.13
C SER A 196 -6.81 -3.90 2.80
N LEU A 197 -6.63 -3.45 1.55
CA LEU A 197 -5.37 -2.86 1.09
C LEU A 197 -5.52 -1.37 0.80
N ILE A 198 -4.71 -0.54 1.49
CA ILE A 198 -4.63 0.92 1.25
C ILE A 198 -3.32 1.30 0.56
N LYS A 199 -3.41 2.29 -0.34
CA LYS A 199 -2.38 2.62 -1.34
C LYS A 199 -1.51 3.85 -1.09
N VAL A 200 -0.31 3.72 -1.69
CA VAL A 200 0.91 4.55 -1.75
C VAL A 200 0.79 6.09 -1.80
N ILE A 201 -0.26 6.71 -2.36
CA ILE A 201 -0.24 8.17 -2.64
C ILE A 201 -0.53 9.02 -1.40
N THR A 202 -1.40 8.55 -0.50
CA THR A 202 -1.93 9.34 0.62
C THR A 202 -1.06 9.31 1.87
N GLY A 203 0.10 8.66 1.81
CA GLY A 203 1.05 8.61 2.92
C GLY A 203 1.92 9.86 3.09
N PHE A 204 2.55 9.93 4.24
CA PHE A 204 3.60 10.88 4.63
C PHE A 204 3.15 12.34 4.54
N GLY A 205 2.06 12.70 5.24
CA GLY A 205 1.63 14.10 5.39
C GLY A 205 0.86 14.68 4.20
N ARG A 206 0.63 13.90 3.13
CA ARG A 206 -0.08 14.39 1.92
C ARG A 206 -1.48 14.91 2.22
N THR A 207 -2.18 14.28 3.15
CA THR A 207 -3.56 14.59 3.55
C THR A 207 -3.62 15.47 4.81
N GLY A 208 -2.48 15.93 5.34
CA GLY A 208 -2.42 16.57 6.66
C GLY A 208 -2.52 15.58 7.82
N SER A 209 -2.15 14.32 7.57
CA SER A 209 -2.01 13.25 8.58
C SER A 209 -0.89 12.31 8.14
N ASN A 210 -0.41 11.43 9.02
CA ASN A 210 0.66 10.46 8.67
C ASN A 210 0.28 9.66 7.43
N PHE A 211 -0.91 9.08 7.42
CA PHE A 211 -1.43 8.31 6.30
C PHE A 211 -2.88 8.67 5.96
N GLY A 212 -3.30 8.27 4.75
CA GLY A 212 -4.70 8.38 4.34
C GLY A 212 -5.64 7.59 5.26
N SER A 213 -5.19 6.44 5.79
CA SER A 213 -5.91 5.68 6.80
C SER A 213 -6.37 6.56 7.97
N ASP A 214 -5.46 7.38 8.48
CA ASP A 214 -5.72 8.23 9.65
C ASP A 214 -6.65 9.39 9.27
N ALA A 215 -6.43 9.99 8.11
CA ALA A 215 -7.25 11.10 7.60
C ALA A 215 -8.70 10.70 7.33
N PHE A 216 -8.95 9.43 6.99
CA PHE A 216 -10.28 8.91 6.65
C PHE A 216 -10.87 7.97 7.71
N GLY A 217 -10.13 7.66 8.77
CA GLY A 217 -10.60 6.79 9.87
C GLY A 217 -10.79 5.34 9.47
N VAL A 218 -9.88 4.78 8.67
CA VAL A 218 -9.94 3.40 8.14
C VAL A 218 -8.60 2.71 8.36
N THR A 219 -8.58 1.53 8.96
CA THR A 219 -7.35 0.79 9.30
C THR A 219 -7.20 -0.47 8.45
N PRO A 220 -6.29 -0.47 7.46
CA PRO A 220 -6.14 -1.61 6.57
C PRO A 220 -5.43 -2.79 7.25
N ASP A 221 -5.56 -3.99 6.70
CA ASP A 221 -4.76 -5.15 7.11
C ASP A 221 -3.37 -5.13 6.46
N ILE A 222 -3.31 -4.58 5.24
CA ILE A 222 -2.08 -4.44 4.46
C ILE A 222 -2.02 -3.01 3.89
N MET A 223 -0.95 -2.27 4.17
CA MET A 223 -0.77 -0.92 3.63
C MET A 223 0.46 -0.85 2.73
N THR A 224 0.31 -0.31 1.52
CA THR A 224 1.44 -0.08 0.61
C THR A 224 1.94 1.35 0.72
N ILE A 225 3.27 1.51 0.77
CA ILE A 225 3.96 2.79 0.94
C ILE A 225 5.09 2.94 -0.09
N ALA A 226 5.34 4.17 -0.55
CA ALA A 226 6.47 4.53 -1.42
C ALA A 226 6.56 6.07 -1.47
N LYS A 227 7.04 6.64 -2.59
CA LYS A 227 6.96 8.08 -2.95
C LYS A 227 7.42 9.02 -1.82
N GLY A 228 6.48 9.50 -1.00
CA GLY A 228 6.73 10.41 0.11
C GLY A 228 7.72 9.84 1.13
N MET A 229 7.82 8.52 1.24
CA MET A 229 8.75 7.82 2.14
C MET A 229 10.19 8.32 2.05
N THR A 230 10.69 8.56 0.84
CA THR A 230 12.05 9.06 0.57
C THR A 230 12.05 10.42 -0.11
N SER A 231 10.88 11.08 -0.18
CA SER A 231 10.64 12.27 -1.00
C SER A 231 11.06 12.08 -2.47
N GLY A 232 11.10 10.84 -2.97
CA GLY A 232 11.57 10.50 -4.31
C GLY A 232 13.08 10.61 -4.54
N THR A 233 13.88 10.74 -3.47
CA THR A 233 15.34 10.94 -3.57
C THR A 233 16.09 9.66 -3.92
N VAL A 234 15.68 8.53 -3.32
CA VAL A 234 16.18 7.19 -3.63
C VAL A 234 14.96 6.26 -3.75
N PRO A 235 14.89 5.37 -4.76
CA PRO A 235 13.77 4.45 -4.92
C PRO A 235 13.57 3.57 -3.69
N MET A 236 12.35 3.61 -3.14
CA MET A 236 11.92 2.76 -2.04
C MET A 236 10.40 2.63 -2.06
N GLY A 237 9.94 1.40 -1.89
CA GLY A 237 8.57 1.06 -1.55
C GLY A 237 8.55 0.15 -0.35
N GLY A 238 7.35 -0.21 0.09
CA GLY A 238 7.18 -1.18 1.16
C GLY A 238 5.72 -1.52 1.38
N VAL A 239 5.52 -2.52 2.20
CA VAL A 239 4.24 -3.04 2.63
C VAL A 239 4.28 -3.14 4.15
N LEU A 240 3.32 -2.52 4.83
CA LEU A 240 3.08 -2.69 6.25
C LEU A 240 1.95 -3.70 6.43
N VAL A 241 2.08 -4.62 7.38
CA VAL A 241 1.09 -5.67 7.64
C VAL A 241 0.77 -5.77 9.12
N LYS A 242 -0.44 -6.25 9.43
CA LYS A 242 -0.84 -6.59 10.80
C LYS A 242 0.00 -7.75 11.36
N GLU A 243 0.15 -7.77 12.69
CA GLU A 243 0.81 -8.84 13.43
C GLU A 243 0.24 -10.22 13.10
N GLU A 244 -1.09 -10.35 13.05
CA GLU A 244 -1.76 -11.61 12.71
C GLU A 244 -1.33 -12.18 11.34
N ILE A 245 -1.16 -11.30 10.35
CA ILE A 245 -0.69 -11.72 9.02
C ILE A 245 0.74 -12.22 9.11
N TYR A 246 1.60 -11.50 9.83
CA TYR A 246 2.99 -11.90 10.05
C TYR A 246 3.08 -13.25 10.78
N ASP A 247 2.40 -13.39 11.91
CA ASP A 247 2.39 -14.61 12.74
C ASP A 247 1.91 -15.84 11.96
N THR A 248 0.97 -15.66 11.04
CA THR A 248 0.47 -16.73 10.16
C THR A 248 1.57 -17.30 9.25
N PHE A 249 2.59 -16.52 8.89
CA PHE A 249 3.76 -17.02 8.15
C PHE A 249 4.80 -17.66 9.07
N MET A 250 4.94 -17.18 10.31
CA MET A 250 5.99 -17.57 11.26
C MET A 250 5.70 -18.91 11.98
N THR A 251 5.06 -19.87 11.31
CA THR A 251 4.72 -21.18 11.87
C THR A 251 5.61 -22.33 11.38
N GLY A 252 6.54 -22.04 10.45
CA GLY A 252 7.45 -23.03 9.86
C GLY A 252 8.66 -23.38 10.75
N PRO A 253 9.53 -24.29 10.29
CA PRO A 253 10.83 -24.52 10.92
C PRO A 253 11.68 -23.24 10.97
N GLU A 254 12.49 -23.07 12.02
CA GLU A 254 13.30 -21.86 12.27
C GLU A 254 14.31 -21.53 11.15
N ASP A 255 14.76 -22.53 10.39
CA ASP A 255 15.70 -22.39 9.28
C ASP A 255 15.03 -22.28 7.90
N ALA A 256 13.70 -22.36 7.84
CA ALA A 256 12.95 -22.30 6.60
C ALA A 256 12.53 -20.86 6.26
N ILE A 257 12.60 -20.50 4.97
CA ILE A 257 12.03 -19.23 4.50
C ILE A 257 10.50 -19.32 4.58
N GLU A 258 9.90 -18.44 5.37
CA GLU A 258 8.45 -18.40 5.66
C GLU A 258 7.66 -17.83 4.48
N PHE A 259 8.24 -16.83 3.81
CA PHE A 259 7.67 -16.21 2.63
C PHE A 259 8.71 -16.14 1.51
N PHE A 260 8.61 -17.05 0.52
CA PHE A 260 9.51 -17.12 -0.63
C PHE A 260 9.27 -15.97 -1.63
N HIS A 261 9.64 -14.77 -1.22
CA HIS A 261 9.54 -13.55 -2.00
C HIS A 261 10.54 -12.51 -1.51
N GLY A 262 11.11 -11.78 -2.46
CA GLY A 262 11.90 -10.60 -2.19
C GLY A 262 12.69 -10.17 -3.41
N TYR A 263 13.22 -8.96 -3.33
CA TYR A 263 13.99 -8.32 -4.39
C TYR A 263 15.44 -8.14 -3.93
N THR A 264 16.39 -8.20 -4.86
CA THR A 264 17.81 -7.94 -4.58
C THR A 264 18.01 -6.66 -3.78
N TYR A 265 17.32 -5.58 -4.14
CA TYR A 265 17.44 -4.27 -3.50
C TYR A 265 16.45 -4.02 -2.35
N SER A 266 15.72 -5.04 -1.90
CA SER A 266 14.83 -4.91 -0.74
C SER A 266 15.63 -4.42 0.46
N GLY A 267 15.18 -3.32 1.05
CA GLY A 267 15.85 -2.74 2.21
C GLY A 267 17.17 -2.04 1.94
N HIS A 268 17.47 -1.62 0.71
CA HIS A 268 18.74 -0.99 0.33
C HIS A 268 19.23 0.09 1.34
N PRO A 269 20.49 0.04 1.84
CA PRO A 269 21.00 0.95 2.86
C PRO A 269 20.83 2.44 2.53
N LEU A 270 21.24 2.86 1.33
CA LEU A 270 21.06 4.24 0.86
C LEU A 270 19.60 4.71 0.85
N ALA A 271 18.67 3.83 0.50
CA ALA A 271 17.25 4.13 0.46
C ALA A 271 16.69 4.29 1.88
N ALA A 272 17.09 3.42 2.81
CA ALA A 272 16.72 3.52 4.22
C ALA A 272 17.26 4.81 4.86
N ALA A 273 18.53 5.16 4.61
CA ALA A 273 19.12 6.41 5.10
C ALA A 273 18.41 7.66 4.52
N ALA A 274 18.09 7.66 3.22
CA ALA A 274 17.31 8.71 2.59
C ALA A 274 15.90 8.82 3.20
N GLY A 275 15.25 7.69 3.47
CA GLY A 275 13.94 7.60 4.12
C GLY A 275 13.95 8.19 5.52
N LEU A 276 14.84 7.72 6.40
CA LEU A 276 14.98 8.23 7.77
C LEU A 276 15.24 9.74 7.81
N ALA A 277 16.15 10.23 6.94
CA ALA A 277 16.41 11.66 6.85
C ALA A 277 15.20 12.46 6.33
N THR A 278 14.44 11.88 5.39
CA THR A 278 13.20 12.48 4.88
C THR A 278 12.15 12.60 5.97
N LEU A 279 11.89 11.51 6.70
CA LEU A 279 10.87 11.48 7.76
C LEU A 279 11.22 12.48 8.86
N LYS A 280 12.50 12.55 9.27
CA LYS A 280 12.97 13.56 10.23
C LYS A 280 12.69 15.00 9.75
N VAL A 281 12.90 15.28 8.46
CA VAL A 281 12.60 16.60 7.89
C VAL A 281 11.10 16.92 7.91
N TYR A 282 10.23 15.92 7.73
CA TYR A 282 8.78 16.10 7.86
C TYR A 282 8.38 16.45 9.29
N GLU A 283 8.96 15.77 10.29
CA GLU A 283 8.71 16.05 11.71
C GLU A 283 9.15 17.47 12.08
N GLU A 284 10.36 17.86 11.70
CA GLU A 284 10.90 19.19 11.97
C GLU A 284 10.07 20.32 11.33
N LYS A 285 9.34 20.02 10.25
CA LYS A 285 8.48 20.97 9.54
C LYS A 285 7.02 20.93 9.98
N GLY A 286 6.64 20.05 10.91
CA GLY A 286 5.24 19.84 11.30
C GLY A 286 4.38 19.43 10.11
N ALA A 287 4.88 18.54 9.25
CA ALA A 287 4.18 18.09 8.05
C ALA A 287 3.17 16.96 8.32
N PHE A 288 3.05 16.51 9.57
CA PHE A 288 2.13 15.49 10.04
C PHE A 288 1.00 16.12 10.86
#